data_AF-G4FQA6-F1
#
_entry.id   AF-G4FQA6-F1
#
_cell.length_a   1.000
_cell.length_b   1.000
_cell.length_c   1.000
_cell.angle_alpha   90.00
_cell.angle_beta   90.00
_cell.angle_gamma   90.00
#
_symmetry.space_group_name_H-M   'P 1'
#
loop_
_entity.id
_entity.type
_entity.pdbx_description
1 polymer ?
#
loop_
_entity_poly.entity_id
_entity_poly.type
_entity_poly.pdbx_seq_one_letter_code
_entity_poly.pdbx_strand_id
1 'polypeptide(L)'
;MRFIPILMIGGLLLTGLGCRSRSEPKPSSVSAETSIADCMSDLDLNKLDQALQRCNEVVDAHADKPAALADRSLLLTLMGKTDQACADVTQAMALLRQSKRSTDPMVVHELNVRHKSCKQRDSIVGNG
;
A
#
# COMPACT_ATOMS: atom_id res chain seq x y z
N MET A 1 -40.22 -5.39 64.37
CA MET A 1 -41.38 -5.55 63.47
C MET A 1 -41.49 -4.36 62.53
N ARG A 2 -41.06 -4.49 61.26
CA ARG A 2 -41.64 -3.81 60.09
C ARG A 2 -41.34 -4.69 58.87
N PHE A 3 -42.35 -5.46 58.44
CA PHE A 3 -42.36 -6.16 57.17
C PHE A 3 -42.71 -5.13 56.08
N ILE A 4 -41.98 -5.11 54.97
CA ILE A 4 -42.37 -4.40 53.75
C ILE A 4 -42.54 -5.44 52.64
N PRO A 5 -43.67 -5.42 51.92
CA PRO A 5 -44.11 -6.50 51.05
C PRO A 5 -43.52 -6.41 49.64
N ILE A 6 -43.52 -7.58 49.01
CA ILE A 6 -43.25 -7.86 47.60
C ILE A 6 -44.12 -6.97 46.70
N LEU A 7 -43.52 -6.37 45.67
CA LEU A 7 -44.25 -6.08 44.43
C LEU A 7 -43.32 -6.22 43.22
N MET A 8 -43.36 -7.43 42.65
CA MET A 8 -42.98 -7.68 41.27
C MET A 8 -43.97 -6.90 40.37
N ILE A 9 -43.51 -5.91 39.61
CA ILE A 9 -44.23 -5.44 38.42
C ILE A 9 -43.26 -5.44 37.26
N GLY A 10 -43.73 -6.07 36.19
CA GLY A 10 -42.94 -6.54 35.06
C GLY A 10 -42.24 -5.42 34.32
N GLY A 11 -41.02 -5.74 33.90
CA GLY A 11 -40.35 -4.99 32.84
C GLY A 11 -41.17 -5.10 31.55
N LEU A 12 -41.60 -3.96 31.04
CA LEU A 12 -42.02 -3.81 29.66
C LEU A 12 -40.94 -2.99 28.95
N LEU A 13 -39.91 -3.69 28.50
CA LEU A 13 -38.93 -3.15 27.55
C LEU A 13 -39.64 -2.96 26.21
N LEU A 14 -40.08 -1.73 25.94
CA LEU A 14 -40.42 -1.30 24.59
C LEU A 14 -39.12 -1.25 23.78
N THR A 15 -38.85 -2.35 23.09
CA THR A 15 -37.81 -2.44 22.07
C THR A 15 -38.15 -1.47 20.94
N GLY A 16 -37.51 -0.32 20.94
CA GLY A 16 -37.42 0.49 19.72
C GLY A 16 -36.69 -0.32 18.66
N LEU A 17 -37.42 -0.76 17.63
CA LEU A 17 -36.81 -1.17 16.36
C LEU A 17 -36.19 0.07 15.71
N GLY A 18 -35.01 0.45 16.19
CA GLY A 18 -34.08 1.22 15.39
C GLY A 18 -33.52 0.29 14.33
N CYS A 19 -33.82 0.54 13.06
CA CYS A 19 -33.11 -0.05 11.94
C CYS A 19 -31.64 0.37 12.04
N ARG A 20 -30.83 -0.38 12.78
CA ARG A 20 -29.39 -0.39 12.58
C ARG A 20 -29.17 -1.04 11.23
N SER A 21 -28.97 -0.23 10.20
CA SER A 21 -28.24 -0.64 9.01
C SER A 21 -26.90 -1.18 9.48
N ARG A 22 -26.85 -2.48 9.73
CA ARG A 22 -25.60 -3.20 9.91
C ARG A 22 -24.99 -3.22 8.53
N SER A 23 -24.29 -2.15 8.19
CA SER A 23 -23.27 -2.20 7.17
C SER A 23 -22.31 -3.27 7.65
N GLU A 24 -22.49 -4.50 7.16
CA GLU A 24 -21.43 -5.49 7.23
C GLU A 24 -20.20 -4.78 6.69
N PRO A 25 -19.07 -4.74 7.43
CA PRO A 25 -17.83 -4.39 6.80
C PRO A 25 -17.62 -5.52 5.81
N LYS A 26 -18.04 -5.27 4.55
CA LYS A 26 -17.59 -6.01 3.40
C LYS A 26 -16.10 -6.17 3.66
N PRO A 27 -15.54 -7.39 3.79
CA PRO A 27 -14.11 -7.53 3.92
C PRO A 27 -13.60 -6.71 2.77
N SER A 28 -12.90 -5.62 3.08
CA SER A 28 -12.21 -4.89 2.06
C SER A 28 -11.45 -5.98 1.36
N SER A 29 -11.73 -6.15 0.08
CA SER A 29 -10.76 -6.73 -0.83
C SER A 29 -9.56 -5.77 -0.77
N VAL A 30 -8.87 -5.78 0.37
CA VAL A 30 -7.43 -5.61 0.47
C VAL A 30 -7.00 -6.67 -0.51
N SER A 31 -6.80 -6.22 -1.74
CA SER A 31 -6.42 -7.06 -2.85
C SER A 31 -5.33 -7.98 -2.31
N ALA A 32 -5.36 -9.27 -2.64
CA ALA A 32 -4.28 -10.17 -2.25
C ALA A 32 -2.89 -9.66 -2.73
N GLU A 33 -2.84 -8.58 -3.51
CA GLU A 33 -1.65 -7.80 -3.88
C GLU A 33 -1.11 -6.89 -2.76
N THR A 34 -1.90 -6.47 -1.76
CA THR A 34 -1.43 -5.74 -0.56
C THR A 34 -0.70 -6.65 0.44
N SER A 35 -0.34 -7.86 0.02
CA SER A 35 0.45 -8.84 0.79
C SER A 35 1.71 -9.29 0.03
N ILE A 36 2.09 -8.58 -1.04
CA ILE A 36 3.53 -8.45 -1.32
C ILE A 36 4.05 -7.75 -0.07
N ALA A 37 4.87 -8.41 0.75
CA ALA A 37 5.31 -7.82 2.02
C ALA A 37 5.83 -6.40 1.74
N ASP A 38 5.08 -5.36 2.13
CA ASP A 38 5.41 -3.98 1.82
C ASP A 38 6.80 -3.74 2.39
N CYS A 39 7.84 -3.67 1.54
CA CYS A 39 9.20 -3.46 2.04
C CYS A 39 9.34 -2.10 2.75
N MET A 40 8.34 -1.24 2.53
CA MET A 40 8.12 0.06 3.15
C MET A 40 7.35 0.03 4.47
N SER A 41 6.89 -1.14 4.91
CA SER A 41 6.36 -1.31 6.26
C SER A 41 7.43 -0.98 7.31
N ASP A 42 7.03 -0.26 8.34
CA ASP A 42 7.90 0.21 9.43
C ASP A 42 9.18 0.92 8.93
N LEU A 43 9.06 1.73 7.88
CA LEU A 43 10.18 2.52 7.36
C LEU A 43 10.72 3.47 8.43
N ASP A 44 11.95 3.21 8.86
CA ASP A 44 12.76 4.09 9.70
C ASP A 44 13.79 4.80 8.82
N LEU A 45 13.70 6.13 8.73
CA LEU A 45 14.60 6.95 7.91
C LEU A 45 16.06 6.91 8.40
N ASN A 46 16.32 6.43 9.62
CA ASN A 46 17.67 6.19 10.12
C ASN A 46 18.22 4.80 9.73
N LYS A 47 17.41 3.96 9.09
CA LYS A 47 17.75 2.56 8.76
C LYS A 47 17.44 2.23 7.29
N LEU A 48 17.66 3.18 6.39
CA LEU A 48 17.34 3.03 4.96
C LEU A 48 18.06 1.84 4.30
N ASP A 49 19.29 1.50 4.72
CA ASP A 49 19.99 0.32 4.18
C ASP A 49 19.29 -1.00 4.55
N GLN A 50 18.73 -1.09 5.76
CA GLN A 50 17.95 -2.27 6.17
C GLN A 50 16.63 -2.34 5.42
N ALA A 51 15.97 -1.19 5.20
CA ALA A 51 14.79 -1.13 4.35
C ALA A 51 15.14 -1.55 2.90
N LEU A 52 16.32 -1.16 2.40
CA LEU A 52 16.74 -1.50 1.04
C LEU A 52 17.00 -2.99 0.89
N GLN A 53 17.60 -3.62 1.90
CA GLN A 53 17.77 -5.06 1.94
C GLN A 53 16.43 -5.79 1.86
N ARG A 54 15.43 -5.36 2.64
CA ARG A 54 14.07 -5.92 2.56
C ARG A 54 13.44 -5.70 1.18
N CYS A 55 13.58 -4.50 0.61
CA CYS A 55 13.06 -4.22 -0.72
C CYS A 55 13.72 -5.07 -1.81
N ASN A 56 15.01 -5.39 -1.68
CA ASN A 56 15.68 -6.31 -2.60
C ASN A 56 15.07 -7.72 -2.51
N GLU A 57 14.87 -8.24 -1.31
CA GLU A 57 14.23 -9.55 -1.10
C GLU A 57 12.82 -9.61 -1.68
N VAL A 58 12.05 -8.53 -1.54
CA VAL A 58 10.70 -8.42 -2.11
C VAL A 58 10.73 -8.37 -3.64
N VAL A 59 11.65 -7.61 -4.23
CA VAL A 59 11.83 -7.58 -5.70
C VAL A 59 12.25 -8.95 -6.24
N ASP A 60 13.15 -9.66 -5.55
CA ASP A 60 13.61 -10.99 -5.94
C ASP A 60 12.46 -12.02 -5.88
N ALA A 61 11.63 -11.97 -4.83
CA ALA A 61 10.49 -12.86 -4.67
C ALA A 61 9.33 -12.55 -5.62
N HIS A 62 9.21 -11.30 -6.09
CA HIS A 62 8.08 -10.80 -6.88
C HIS A 62 8.53 -10.07 -8.14
N ALA A 63 9.49 -10.63 -8.88
CA ALA A 63 10.11 -9.99 -10.04
C ALA A 63 9.13 -9.65 -11.18
N ASP A 64 7.94 -10.26 -11.22
CA ASP A 64 6.88 -9.98 -12.20
C ASP A 64 5.87 -8.91 -11.73
N LYS A 65 6.08 -8.31 -10.54
CA LYS A 65 5.18 -7.32 -9.95
C LYS A 65 5.75 -5.90 -10.05
N PRO A 66 5.12 -4.99 -10.82
CA PRO A 66 5.56 -3.60 -10.91
C PRO A 66 5.62 -2.86 -9.56
N ALA A 67 4.76 -3.22 -8.60
CA ALA A 67 4.70 -2.58 -7.29
C ALA A 67 5.99 -2.77 -6.47
N ALA A 68 6.61 -3.96 -6.50
CA ALA A 68 7.86 -4.21 -5.77
C ALA A 68 9.00 -3.29 -6.24
N LEU A 69 9.08 -3.07 -7.56
CA LEU A 69 10.04 -2.12 -8.15
C LEU A 69 9.66 -0.66 -7.86
N ALA A 70 8.37 -0.34 -7.82
CA ALA A 70 7.90 1.00 -7.46
C ALA A 70 8.33 1.38 -6.03
N ASP A 71 8.12 0.49 -5.06
CA ASP A 71 8.53 0.70 -3.66
C ASP A 71 10.05 0.84 -3.54
N ARG A 72 10.83 -0.07 -4.15
CA ARG A 72 12.29 0.03 -4.12
C ARG A 72 12.77 1.34 -4.77
N SER A 73 12.13 1.78 -5.86
CA SER A 73 12.47 3.05 -6.51
C SER A 73 12.23 4.26 -5.61
N LEU A 74 11.16 4.24 -4.80
CA LEU A 74 10.88 5.29 -3.83
C LEU A 74 11.97 5.33 -2.76
N LEU A 75 12.32 4.18 -2.19
CA LEU A 75 13.38 4.10 -1.19
C LEU A 75 14.73 4.55 -1.74
N LEU A 76 15.12 4.11 -2.93
CA LEU A 76 16.36 4.53 -3.59
C LEU A 76 16.39 6.04 -3.83
N THR A 77 15.24 6.65 -4.13
CA THR A 77 15.12 8.12 -4.23
C THR A 77 15.38 8.79 -2.88
N LEU A 78 14.81 8.27 -1.79
CA LEU A 78 15.06 8.79 -0.43
C LEU A 78 16.54 8.68 -0.03
N MET A 79 17.24 7.68 -0.54
CA MET A 79 18.69 7.48 -0.34
C MET A 79 19.56 8.30 -1.31
N GLY A 80 18.97 9.11 -2.20
CA GLY A 80 19.70 9.85 -3.24
C GLY A 80 20.24 9.00 -4.39
N LYS A 81 19.96 7.69 -4.41
CA LYS A 81 20.39 6.71 -5.43
C LYS A 81 19.50 6.79 -6.67
N THR A 82 19.50 7.97 -7.27
CA THR A 82 18.52 8.43 -8.25
C THR A 82 18.58 7.67 -9.58
N ASP A 83 19.76 7.19 -9.98
CA ASP A 83 19.92 6.38 -11.20
C ASP A 83 19.39 4.96 -11.01
N GLN A 84 19.66 4.34 -9.86
CA GLN A 84 19.11 3.03 -9.51
C GLN A 84 17.58 3.10 -9.40
N ALA A 85 17.04 4.16 -8.80
CA ALA A 85 15.59 4.39 -8.75
C ALA A 85 14.98 4.46 -10.16
N CYS A 86 15.63 5.14 -11.11
CA CYS A 86 15.12 5.24 -12.48
C CYS A 86 15.27 3.96 -13.29
N ALA A 87 16.27 3.12 -12.97
CA ALA A 87 16.36 1.78 -13.52
C ALA A 87 15.15 0.92 -13.10
N ASP A 88 14.81 0.94 -11.81
CA ASP A 88 13.62 0.23 -11.28
C ASP A 88 12.32 0.72 -11.92
N VAL A 89 12.13 2.05 -12.03
CA VAL A 89 10.98 2.63 -12.70
C VAL A 89 10.88 2.17 -14.15
N THR A 90 12.00 2.14 -14.87
CA THR A 90 12.04 1.71 -16.27
C THR A 90 11.66 0.23 -16.41
N GLN A 91 12.18 -0.62 -15.54
CA GLN A 91 11.81 -2.04 -15.50
C GLN A 91 10.33 -2.23 -15.16
N ALA A 92 9.80 -1.51 -14.17
CA ALA A 92 8.40 -1.57 -13.79
C ALA A 92 7.47 -1.15 -14.94
N MET A 93 7.82 -0.09 -15.67
CA MET A 93 7.10 0.35 -16.88
C MET A 93 7.15 -0.70 -18.00
N ALA A 94 8.24 -1.46 -18.12
CA ALA A 94 8.32 -2.57 -19.07
C ALA A 94 7.39 -3.73 -18.67
N LEU A 95 7.29 -4.04 -17.38
CA LEU A 95 6.36 -5.06 -16.87
C LEU A 95 4.90 -4.66 -17.09
N LEU A 96 4.55 -3.39 -16.85
CA LEU A 96 3.18 -2.88 -17.08
C LEU A 96 2.72 -3.06 -18.54
N ARG A 97 3.63 -2.89 -19.52
CA ARG A 97 3.32 -3.08 -20.94
C ARG A 97 3.13 -4.55 -21.33
N GLN A 98 3.80 -5.46 -20.62
CA GLN A 98 3.78 -6.89 -20.90
C GLN A 98 2.70 -7.63 -20.11
N SER A 99 2.29 -7.08 -18.96
CA SER A 99 1.33 -7.69 -18.08
C SER A 99 -0.06 -7.77 -18.73
N LYS A 100 -0.64 -8.97 -18.71
CA LYS A 100 -2.07 -9.18 -19.01
C LYS A 100 -2.96 -9.00 -17.79
N ARG A 101 -2.35 -8.86 -16.60
CA ARG A 101 -3.05 -8.66 -15.34
C ARG A 101 -3.26 -7.17 -15.10
N SER A 102 -4.43 -6.82 -14.59
CA SER A 102 -4.68 -5.48 -14.07
C SER A 102 -3.70 -5.19 -12.93
N THR A 103 -3.06 -4.02 -12.98
CA THR A 103 -2.25 -3.50 -11.88
C THR A 103 -3.03 -2.38 -11.21
N ASP A 104 -2.79 -2.13 -9.92
CA ASP A 104 -3.41 -1.01 -9.20
C ASP A 104 -3.21 0.31 -9.97
N PRO A 105 -4.28 1.06 -10.30
CA PRO A 105 -4.19 2.35 -10.99
C PRO A 105 -3.29 3.38 -10.28
N MET A 106 -3.17 3.30 -8.95
CA MET A 106 -2.28 4.18 -8.18
C MET A 106 -0.81 3.87 -8.48
N VAL A 107 -0.42 2.59 -8.48
CA VAL A 107 0.93 2.14 -8.86
C VAL A 107 1.24 2.56 -10.31
N VAL A 108 0.27 2.41 -11.21
CA VAL A 108 0.44 2.88 -12.60
C VAL A 108 0.63 4.40 -12.65
N HIS A 109 -0.14 5.17 -11.89
CA HIS A 109 -0.03 6.62 -11.87
C HIS A 109 1.34 7.09 -11.35
N GLU A 110 1.80 6.58 -10.22
CA GLU A 110 3.10 6.98 -9.67
C GLU A 110 4.27 6.62 -10.60
N LEU A 111 4.24 5.44 -11.22
CA LEU A 111 5.30 5.00 -12.12
C LEU A 111 5.36 5.90 -13.36
N ASN A 112 4.21 6.35 -13.87
CA ASN A 112 4.16 7.33 -14.96
C ASN A 112 4.77 8.68 -14.55
N VAL A 113 4.47 9.17 -13.34
CA VAL A 113 5.03 10.43 -12.84
C VAL A 113 6.55 10.31 -12.69
N ARG A 114 7.02 9.28 -11.99
CA ARG A 114 8.47 9.04 -11.77
C ARG A 114 9.21 8.83 -13.10
N HIS A 115 8.62 8.10 -14.04
CA HIS A 115 9.24 7.86 -15.34
C HIS A 115 9.43 9.16 -16.14
N LYS A 116 8.45 10.08 -16.10
CA LYS A 116 8.60 11.42 -16.69
C LYS A 116 9.75 12.19 -16.03
N SER A 117 9.83 12.17 -14.70
CA SER A 117 10.94 12.79 -13.96
C SER A 117 12.31 12.21 -14.33
N CYS A 118 12.41 10.89 -14.50
CA CYS A 118 13.63 10.23 -14.97
C CYS A 118 14.04 10.74 -16.36
N LYS A 119 13.14 10.72 -17.33
CA LYS A 119 13.44 11.19 -18.70
C LYS A 119 13.81 12.66 -18.76
N GLN A 120 13.18 13.49 -17.92
CA GLN A 120 13.50 14.91 -17.81
C GLN A 120 14.90 15.12 -17.22
N ARG A 121 15.32 14.29 -16.26
CA ARG A 121 16.68 14.35 -15.72
C ARG A 121 17.70 13.96 -16.79
N ASP A 122 17.46 12.87 -17.51
CA ASP A 122 18.37 12.37 -18.54
C ASP A 122 18.63 13.41 -19.64
N SER A 123 17.59 14.17 -20.03
CA SER A 123 17.75 15.25 -21.02
C SER A 123 18.54 16.44 -20.49
N ILE A 124 18.48 16.72 -19.18
CA ILE A 124 19.27 17.79 -18.55
C ILE A 124 20.74 17.36 -18.45
N VAL A 125 21.02 16.12 -18.01
CA VAL A 125 22.39 15.60 -17.85
C VAL A 125 23.06 15.38 -19.20
N GLY A 126 22.32 14.93 -20.23
CA GLY A 126 22.86 14.71 -21.57
C GLY A 126 23.11 15.98 -22.40
N ASN A 127 22.60 17.13 -21.96
CA ASN A 127 22.82 18.44 -22.58
C ASN A 127 23.89 19.29 -21.85
N GLY A 128 24.61 18.70 -20.89
CA GLY A 128 25.63 19.37 -20.07
C GLY A 128 27.06 19.24 -20.58
#